data_AF-A0A1W6LED7-F1
#
_entry.id   AF-A0A1W6LED7-F1
#
_cell.length_a   1.000
_cell.length_b   1.000
_cell.length_c   1.000
_cell.angle_alpha   90.00
_cell.angle_beta   90.00
_cell.angle_gamma   90.00
#
_symmetry.space_group_name_H-M   'P 1'
#
loop_
_entity.id
_entity.type
_entity.pdbx_description
1 polymer ?
#
loop_
_entity_poly.entity_id
_entity_poly.type
_entity_poly.pdbx_seq_one_letter_code
_entity_poly.pdbx_strand_id
1 'polypeptide(L)'
;MARHPFTLGFAAVLLGTAAGCATPRVDAPAGDVPLMTLAAQGVQLYECRAAAGAAPAWAFVAPEADLFDTDGRRVGRHGAGPSWTHGDGSGFTGTVRTRADAPRADAIPWLLLAATPKGPEGTFSGVSSVQRIHTVGGLPPAGGCTAATLGSRVGMAYRADYVLFVPPGSPARAARAAVP
;
A
#
# COMPACT_ATOMS: atom_id res chain seq x y z
N MET A 1 -71.91 -30.01 -19.20
CA MET A 1 -70.83 -30.37 -18.26
C MET A 1 -69.50 -30.22 -18.98
N ALA A 2 -68.73 -29.17 -18.69
CA ALA A 2 -67.31 -29.09 -19.06
C ALA A 2 -66.65 -28.11 -18.08
N ARG A 3 -65.76 -28.62 -17.21
CA ARG A 3 -65.02 -27.84 -16.21
C ARG A 3 -63.65 -27.52 -16.81
N HIS A 4 -63.32 -26.25 -16.98
CA HIS A 4 -61.96 -25.82 -17.33
C HIS A 4 -61.09 -25.73 -16.07
N PRO A 5 -59.87 -26.30 -16.05
CA PRO A 5 -58.95 -26.14 -14.93
C PRO A 5 -58.25 -24.77 -14.99
N PHE A 6 -58.20 -24.10 -13.84
CA PHE A 6 -57.43 -22.89 -13.58
C PHE A 6 -55.95 -23.24 -13.49
N THR A 7 -55.11 -22.70 -14.38
CA THR A 7 -53.65 -22.80 -14.30
C THR A 7 -53.11 -21.63 -13.49
N LEU A 8 -52.64 -21.89 -12.27
CA LEU A 8 -51.91 -20.92 -11.45
C LEU A 8 -50.47 -20.79 -11.98
N GLY A 9 -50.14 -19.62 -12.54
CA GLY A 9 -48.77 -19.27 -12.92
C GLY A 9 -47.95 -18.84 -11.70
N PHE A 10 -46.91 -19.60 -11.36
CA PHE A 10 -45.91 -19.19 -10.38
C PHE A 10 -44.95 -18.18 -11.01
N ALA A 11 -44.98 -16.93 -10.55
CA ALA A 11 -43.96 -15.94 -10.87
C ALA A 11 -42.71 -16.20 -10.01
N ALA A 12 -41.62 -16.65 -10.63
CA ALA A 12 -40.32 -16.79 -9.98
C ALA A 12 -39.70 -15.40 -9.78
N VAL A 13 -39.61 -14.95 -8.52
CA VAL A 13 -38.88 -13.73 -8.14
C VAL A 13 -37.40 -14.06 -8.10
N LEU A 14 -36.63 -13.54 -9.06
CA LEU A 14 -35.17 -13.56 -9.02
C LEU A 14 -34.68 -12.51 -8.02
N LEU A 15 -34.30 -12.96 -6.82
CA LEU A 15 -33.56 -12.15 -5.86
C LEU A 15 -32.14 -11.94 -6.39
N GLY A 16 -31.90 -10.79 -7.02
CA GLY A 16 -30.56 -10.36 -7.41
C GLY A 16 -29.71 -10.13 -6.17
N THR A 17 -28.62 -10.88 -6.03
CA THR A 17 -27.60 -10.62 -5.02
C THR A 17 -26.86 -9.35 -5.39
N ALA A 18 -27.06 -8.27 -4.62
CA ALA A 18 -26.20 -7.11 -4.68
C ALA A 18 -24.80 -7.54 -4.22
N ALA A 19 -23.87 -7.71 -5.15
CA ALA A 19 -22.45 -7.81 -4.85
C ALA A 19 -22.03 -6.48 -4.20
N GLY A 20 -21.91 -6.46 -2.87
CA GLY A 20 -21.45 -5.29 -2.15
C GLY A 20 -20.06 -4.89 -2.67
N CYS A 21 -19.89 -3.61 -3.04
CA CYS A 21 -18.57 -3.05 -3.28
C CYS A 21 -17.73 -3.25 -2.01
N ALA A 22 -16.85 -4.24 -2.01
CA ALA A 22 -15.86 -4.38 -0.96
C ALA A 22 -14.97 -3.13 -1.00
N THR A 23 -15.05 -2.29 0.03
CA THR A 23 -14.11 -1.19 0.21
C THR A 23 -12.70 -1.76 0.28
N PRO A 24 -11.74 -1.29 -0.54
CA PRO A 24 -10.36 -1.72 -0.45
C PRO A 24 -9.85 -1.53 0.97
N ARG A 25 -9.34 -2.61 1.56
CA ARG A 25 -8.95 -2.61 2.97
C ARG A 25 -7.72 -3.48 3.16
N VAL A 26 -6.73 -2.91 3.82
CA VAL A 26 -5.52 -3.60 4.29
C VAL A 26 -5.47 -3.39 5.79
N ASP A 27 -6.15 -4.25 6.54
CA ASP A 27 -6.27 -4.08 7.99
C ASP A 27 -4.95 -4.27 8.71
N ALA A 28 -4.76 -3.56 9.82
CA ALA A 28 -3.65 -3.81 10.73
C ALA A 28 -3.81 -5.22 11.34
N PRO A 29 -2.72 -5.86 11.78
CA PRO A 29 -2.81 -7.02 12.66
C PRO A 29 -3.71 -6.73 13.87
N ALA A 30 -4.50 -7.72 14.29
CA ALA A 30 -5.39 -7.55 15.43
C ALA A 30 -4.59 -7.20 16.70
N GLY A 31 -4.98 -6.11 17.36
CA GLY A 31 -4.36 -5.64 18.60
C GLY A 31 -3.18 -4.67 18.41
N ASP A 32 -2.61 -4.57 17.21
CA ASP A 32 -1.63 -3.54 16.89
C ASP A 32 -2.26 -2.14 16.99
N VAL A 33 -1.49 -1.19 17.52
CA VAL A 33 -1.95 0.19 17.72
C VAL A 33 -1.17 1.17 16.85
N PRO A 34 -1.81 2.20 16.27
CA PRO A 34 -1.10 3.18 15.46
C PRO A 34 -0.14 3.99 16.35
N LEU A 35 1.11 4.10 15.91
CA LEU A 35 2.16 4.90 16.51
C LEU A 35 2.19 6.31 15.91
N MET A 36 2.19 6.39 14.58
CA MET A 36 2.17 7.63 13.82
C MET A 36 1.73 7.39 12.38
N THR A 37 1.29 8.46 11.73
CA THR A 37 1.05 8.49 10.28
C THR A 37 2.06 9.43 9.64
N LEU A 38 2.65 8.99 8.54
CA LEU A 38 3.61 9.76 7.75
C LEU A 38 3.09 9.92 6.33
N ALA A 39 3.02 11.16 5.85
CA ALA A 39 2.78 11.40 4.43
C ALA A 39 4.07 11.10 3.66
N ALA A 40 3.94 10.53 2.47
CA ALA A 40 5.06 10.26 1.58
C ALA A 40 4.88 10.96 0.24
N GLN A 41 5.96 11.52 -0.27
CA GLN A 41 6.03 12.08 -1.61
C GLN A 41 7.33 11.67 -2.29
N GLY A 42 7.22 11.15 -3.50
CA GLY A 42 8.38 10.68 -4.25
C GLY A 42 8.02 10.01 -5.57
N VAL A 43 8.81 9.02 -5.97
CA VAL A 43 8.64 8.26 -7.21
C VAL A 43 8.68 6.75 -6.97
N GLN A 44 7.97 6.00 -7.81
CA GLN A 44 8.22 4.58 -8.03
C GLN A 44 9.13 4.47 -9.26
N LEU A 45 10.31 3.88 -9.09
CA LEU A 45 11.25 3.67 -10.17
C LEU A 45 10.92 2.39 -10.92
N TYR A 46 10.87 2.49 -12.24
CA TYR A 46 10.71 1.38 -13.17
C TYR A 46 11.86 1.34 -14.17
N GLU A 47 12.19 0.14 -14.63
CA GLU A 47 13.18 -0.10 -15.67
C GLU A 47 12.57 -0.96 -16.77
N CYS A 48 12.79 -0.60 -18.03
CA CYS A 48 12.35 -1.41 -19.15
C CYS A 48 13.24 -2.65 -19.27
N ARG A 49 12.67 -3.83 -19.05
CA ARG A 49 13.36 -5.12 -19.07
C ARG A 49 12.69 -6.09 -20.02
N ALA A 50 13.46 -7.02 -20.56
CA ALA A 50 12.94 -8.17 -21.31
C ALA A 50 13.56 -9.45 -20.74
N ALA A 51 12.71 -10.41 -20.38
CA ALA A 51 13.15 -11.78 -20.14
C ALA A 51 13.36 -12.49 -21.48
N ALA A 52 14.15 -13.57 -21.49
CA ALA A 52 14.38 -14.36 -22.71
C ALA A 52 13.04 -14.81 -23.32
N GLY A 53 12.82 -14.44 -24.59
CA GLY A 53 11.59 -14.79 -25.32
C GLY A 53 10.34 -13.96 -24.96
N ALA A 54 10.45 -12.95 -24.08
CA ALA A 54 9.34 -12.07 -23.72
C ALA A 54 9.47 -10.68 -24.35
N ALA A 55 8.34 -10.04 -24.62
CA ALA A 55 8.33 -8.63 -25.01
C ALA A 55 8.85 -7.73 -23.87
N PRO A 56 9.51 -6.60 -24.17
CA PRO A 56 9.92 -5.63 -23.16
C PRO A 56 8.74 -5.12 -22.34
N ALA A 57 8.93 -4.99 -21.03
CA ALA A 57 7.96 -4.46 -20.09
C ALA A 57 8.62 -3.64 -18.97
N TRP A 58 7.87 -2.71 -18.40
CA TRP A 58 8.31 -1.97 -17.21
C TRP A 58 8.33 -2.88 -15.99
N ALA A 59 9.52 -3.08 -15.42
CA ALA A 59 9.72 -3.81 -14.18
C ALA A 59 9.92 -2.82 -13.03
N PHE A 60 9.23 -3.04 -11.92
CA PHE A 60 9.45 -2.26 -10.69
C PHE A 60 10.87 -2.45 -10.17
N VAL A 61 11.52 -1.36 -9.76
CA VAL A 61 12.87 -1.35 -9.19
C VAL A 61 12.83 -1.04 -7.70
N ALA A 62 12.37 0.14 -7.33
CA ALA A 62 12.36 0.61 -5.94
C ALA A 62 11.43 1.84 -5.79
N PRO A 63 10.92 2.09 -4.57
CA PRO A 63 10.40 3.41 -4.23
C PRO A 63 11.56 4.33 -3.86
N GLU A 64 11.39 5.62 -4.08
CA GLU A 64 12.22 6.70 -3.52
C GLU A 64 11.30 7.82 -3.08
N ALA A 65 11.16 8.05 -1.77
CA ALA A 65 10.29 9.08 -1.24
C ALA A 65 10.82 9.69 0.06
N ASP A 66 10.48 10.96 0.26
CA ASP A 66 10.60 11.61 1.55
C ASP A 66 9.36 11.36 2.40
N LEU A 67 9.56 11.26 3.72
CA LEU A 67 8.52 11.05 4.71
C LEU A 67 8.32 12.32 5.53
N PHE A 68 7.06 12.71 5.73
CA PHE A 68 6.66 13.92 6.41
C PHE A 68 5.72 13.62 7.58
N ASP A 69 5.92 14.31 8.70
CA ASP A 69 4.99 14.27 9.83
C ASP A 69 3.72 15.10 9.55
N THR A 70 2.83 15.16 10.54
CA THR A 70 1.56 15.91 10.46
C THR A 70 1.73 17.41 10.36
N ASP A 71 2.90 17.94 10.75
CA ASP A 71 3.23 19.36 10.65
C ASP A 71 3.90 19.68 9.29
N GLY A 72 4.05 18.68 8.41
CA GLY A 72 4.70 18.80 7.13
C GLY A 72 6.23 18.85 7.21
N ARG A 73 6.83 18.51 8.36
CA ARG A 73 8.29 18.44 8.48
C ARG A 73 8.78 17.12 7.93
N ARG A 74 9.85 17.17 7.15
CA ARG A 74 10.53 15.98 6.63
C ARG A 74 11.25 15.26 7.78
N VAL A 75 10.80 14.04 8.09
CA VAL A 75 11.31 13.24 9.22
C VAL A 75 12.07 11.99 8.80
N GLY A 76 12.02 11.61 7.51
CA GLY A 76 12.67 10.39 7.07
C GLY A 76 12.63 10.15 5.57
N ARG A 77 12.98 8.93 5.18
CA ARG A 77 12.96 8.46 3.79
C ARG A 77 12.39 7.05 3.68
N HIS A 78 11.77 6.78 2.53
CA HIS A 78 11.41 5.45 2.06
C HIS A 78 12.20 5.09 0.81
N GLY A 79 12.76 3.88 0.76
CA GLY A 79 13.71 3.46 -0.28
C GLY A 79 13.63 1.99 -0.65
N ALA A 80 14.59 1.51 -1.46
CA ALA A 80 14.71 0.12 -1.89
C ALA A 80 14.67 -0.90 -0.73
N GLY A 81 14.23 -2.12 -1.03
CA GLY A 81 14.15 -3.22 -0.06
C GLY A 81 12.80 -3.44 0.61
N PRO A 82 11.72 -2.79 0.16
CA PRO A 82 11.28 -1.50 0.71
C PRO A 82 11.78 -1.22 2.14
N SER A 83 12.35 -0.06 2.39
CA SER A 83 12.86 0.34 3.71
C SER A 83 12.40 1.73 4.13
N TRP A 84 12.29 1.96 5.44
CA TRP A 84 11.98 3.25 6.05
C TRP A 84 13.10 3.61 7.01
N THR A 85 13.53 4.87 6.98
CA THR A 85 14.59 5.38 7.86
C THR A 85 14.21 6.76 8.36
N HIS A 86 14.24 6.94 9.67
CA HIS A 86 13.98 8.20 10.36
C HIS A 86 15.26 9.05 10.47
N GLY A 87 15.11 10.34 10.77
CA GLY A 87 16.23 11.29 10.91
C GLY A 87 17.21 10.96 12.05
N ASP A 88 16.79 10.18 13.04
CA ASP A 88 17.67 9.65 14.11
C ASP A 88 18.46 8.40 13.69
N GLY A 89 18.29 7.92 12.45
CA GLY A 89 18.95 6.75 11.90
C GLY A 89 18.22 5.42 12.14
N SER A 90 17.22 5.38 13.03
CA SER A 90 16.39 4.19 13.23
C SER A 90 15.57 3.87 11.98
N GLY A 91 15.27 2.61 11.76
CA GLY A 91 14.61 2.16 10.54
C GLY A 91 14.07 0.74 10.59
N PHE A 92 13.46 0.33 9.49
CA PHE A 92 13.00 -1.04 9.28
C PHE A 92 12.87 -1.36 7.79
N THR A 93 12.82 -2.65 7.45
CA THR A 93 12.43 -3.15 6.13
C THR A 93 11.03 -3.74 6.17
N GLY A 94 10.37 -3.82 5.01
CA GLY A 94 8.98 -4.28 4.90
C GLY A 94 8.83 -5.56 4.08
N THR A 95 8.04 -6.50 4.58
CA THR A 95 7.57 -7.67 3.81
C THR A 95 6.07 -7.60 3.61
N VAL A 96 5.60 -7.63 2.35
CA VAL A 96 4.17 -7.56 2.04
C VAL A 96 3.41 -8.73 2.69
N ARG A 97 2.32 -8.40 3.39
CA ARG A 97 1.38 -9.36 3.98
C ARG A 97 0.06 -9.37 3.21
N THR A 98 -0.48 -8.19 2.97
CA THR A 98 -1.77 -8.03 2.29
C THR A 98 -1.65 -6.93 1.25
N ARG A 99 -2.39 -7.10 0.16
CA ARG A 99 -2.49 -6.14 -0.93
C ARG A 99 -3.96 -5.95 -1.27
N ALA A 100 -4.35 -4.71 -1.54
CA ALA A 100 -5.63 -4.36 -2.14
C ALA A 100 -5.40 -3.32 -3.24
N ASP A 101 -6.16 -3.41 -4.33
CA ASP A 101 -6.12 -2.38 -5.36
C ASP A 101 -6.61 -1.06 -4.77
N ALA A 102 -5.94 0.03 -5.14
CA ALA A 102 -6.34 1.35 -4.67
C ALA A 102 -7.68 1.75 -5.31
N PRO A 103 -8.55 2.51 -4.62
CA PRO A 103 -9.76 3.06 -5.22
C PRO A 103 -9.50 3.92 -6.47
N ARG A 104 -8.29 4.48 -6.58
CA ARG A 104 -7.86 5.27 -7.73
C ARG A 104 -7.18 4.38 -8.77
N ALA A 105 -7.69 4.42 -10.00
CA ALA A 105 -7.17 3.60 -11.11
C ALA A 105 -5.72 3.93 -11.51
N ASP A 106 -5.24 5.14 -11.21
CA ASP A 106 -3.89 5.60 -11.52
C ASP A 106 -2.88 5.34 -10.38
N ALA A 107 -3.31 4.71 -9.28
CA ALA A 107 -2.52 4.60 -8.07
C ALA A 107 -1.96 3.20 -7.85
N ILE A 108 -0.75 3.14 -7.27
CA ILE A 108 -0.20 1.89 -6.76
C ILE A 108 -1.08 1.26 -5.68
N PRO A 109 -1.07 -0.07 -5.52
CA PRO A 109 -1.90 -0.77 -4.54
C PRO A 109 -1.68 -0.32 -3.10
N TRP A 110 -2.72 -0.43 -2.29
CA TRP A 110 -2.61 -0.37 -0.85
C TRP A 110 -1.95 -1.65 -0.34
N LEU A 111 -1.13 -1.53 0.71
CA LEU A 111 -0.38 -2.64 1.27
C LEU A 111 -0.44 -2.63 2.79
N LEU A 112 -0.48 -3.83 3.37
CA LEU A 112 0.04 -4.06 4.72
C LEU A 112 1.40 -4.74 4.59
N LEU A 113 2.40 -4.26 5.30
CA LEU A 113 3.72 -4.89 5.39
C LEU A 113 4.08 -5.17 6.85
N ALA A 114 4.65 -6.34 7.10
CA ALA A 114 5.34 -6.63 8.36
C ALA A 114 6.71 -5.96 8.36
N ALA A 115 7.09 -5.38 9.50
CA ALA A 115 8.33 -4.64 9.66
C ALA A 115 9.41 -5.51 10.32
N THR A 116 10.63 -5.41 9.82
CA THR A 116 11.84 -5.97 10.45
C THR A 116 12.77 -4.81 10.81
N PRO A 117 13.10 -4.60 12.11
CA PRO A 117 13.96 -3.49 12.54
C PRO A 117 15.32 -3.46 11.82
N LYS A 118 15.84 -2.26 11.62
CA LYS A 118 17.12 -1.98 10.97
C LYS A 118 17.75 -0.70 11.52
N GLY A 119 19.04 -0.75 11.84
CA GLY A 119 19.78 0.41 12.32
C GLY A 119 19.76 0.54 13.85
N PRO A 120 20.19 1.69 14.39
CA PRO A 120 20.20 1.94 15.83
C PRO A 120 18.80 2.04 16.41
N GLU A 121 18.72 1.91 17.73
CA GLU A 121 17.49 2.18 18.48
C GLU A 121 17.06 3.65 18.33
N GLY A 122 15.75 3.87 18.18
CA GLY A 122 15.17 5.19 18.03
C GLY A 122 13.68 5.16 17.72
N THR A 123 13.22 6.19 17.02
CA THR A 123 11.80 6.45 16.74
C THR A 123 11.08 5.28 16.07
N PHE A 124 11.76 4.55 15.19
CA PHE A 124 11.18 3.44 14.43
C PHE A 124 11.42 2.04 15.04
N SER A 125 12.10 1.93 16.19
CA SER A 125 12.45 0.64 16.79
C SER A 125 11.27 -0.28 17.08
N GLY A 126 10.16 0.29 17.57
CA GLY A 126 9.01 -0.48 18.00
C GLY A 126 8.09 -0.93 16.87
N VAL A 127 8.33 -0.48 15.62
CA VAL A 127 7.40 -0.67 14.51
C VAL A 127 7.31 -2.16 14.15
N SER A 128 6.11 -2.74 14.26
CA SER A 128 5.80 -4.13 13.91
C SER A 128 5.23 -4.27 12.50
N SER A 129 4.50 -3.25 12.05
CA SER A 129 3.90 -3.24 10.72
C SER A 129 3.68 -1.82 10.21
N VAL A 130 3.52 -1.72 8.89
CA VAL A 130 3.19 -0.47 8.21
C VAL A 130 2.07 -0.70 7.20
N GLN A 131 1.05 0.14 7.23
CA GLN A 131 0.08 0.23 6.14
C GLN A 131 0.47 1.34 5.19
N ARG A 132 0.38 1.07 3.88
CA ARG A 132 0.40 2.07 2.81
C ARG A 132 -1.01 2.22 2.27
N ILE A 133 -1.60 3.39 2.45
CA ILE A 133 -2.97 3.72 2.04
C ILE A 133 -3.02 5.10 1.38
N HIS A 134 -4.21 5.48 0.88
CA HIS A 134 -4.45 6.76 0.20
C HIS A 134 -3.44 7.07 -0.92
N THR A 135 -3.03 6.02 -1.64
CA THR A 135 -2.06 6.14 -2.73
C THR A 135 -2.63 6.97 -3.89
N VAL A 136 -1.75 7.76 -4.51
CA VAL A 136 -2.02 8.51 -5.75
C VAL A 136 -0.82 8.31 -6.67
N GLY A 137 -1.05 7.96 -7.94
CA GLY A 137 0.02 7.79 -8.91
C GLY A 137 0.93 6.58 -8.66
N GLY A 138 2.09 6.60 -9.31
CA GLY A 138 3.15 5.62 -9.13
C GLY A 138 3.02 4.33 -9.97
N LEU A 139 1.96 4.14 -10.75
CA LEU A 139 1.90 3.04 -11.72
C LEU A 139 2.91 3.27 -12.87
N PRO A 140 3.41 2.20 -13.53
CA PRO A 140 4.29 2.36 -14.68
C PRO A 140 3.57 3.07 -15.84
N PRO A 141 4.30 3.64 -16.82
CA PRO A 141 3.68 4.23 -18.00
C PRO A 141 2.76 3.25 -18.73
N ALA A 142 1.55 3.69 -19.07
CA ALA A 142 0.49 2.84 -19.66
C ALA A 142 0.83 2.27 -21.05
N GLY A 143 1.76 2.89 -21.78
CA GLY A 143 2.17 2.46 -23.12
C GLY A 143 3.16 1.28 -23.15
N GLY A 144 3.52 0.71 -21.99
CA GLY A 144 4.59 -0.28 -21.91
C GLY A 144 5.94 0.31 -22.33
N CYS A 145 6.89 -0.56 -22.67
CA CYS A 145 8.18 -0.15 -23.21
C CYS A 145 8.57 -1.04 -24.41
N THR A 146 9.54 -0.60 -25.20
CA THR A 146 9.94 -1.25 -26.45
C THR A 146 11.41 -1.68 -26.43
N ALA A 147 11.84 -2.42 -27.46
CA ALA A 147 13.23 -2.80 -27.63
C ALA A 147 14.17 -1.58 -27.70
N ALA A 148 13.70 -0.47 -28.29
CA ALA A 148 14.45 0.78 -28.37
C ALA A 148 14.66 1.46 -27.00
N THR A 149 13.82 1.14 -26.02
CA THR A 149 13.88 1.71 -24.66
C THR A 149 14.40 0.72 -23.62
N LEU A 150 14.91 -0.45 -24.01
CA LEU A 150 15.45 -1.43 -23.06
C LEU A 150 16.56 -0.81 -22.19
N GLY A 151 16.53 -1.12 -20.89
CA GLY A 151 17.44 -0.56 -19.89
C GLY A 151 17.13 0.88 -19.46
N SER A 152 16.19 1.57 -20.13
CA SER A 152 15.77 2.91 -19.72
C SER A 152 15.04 2.86 -18.38
N ARG A 153 15.17 3.94 -17.60
CA ARG A 153 14.50 4.10 -16.30
C ARG A 153 13.55 5.27 -16.31
N VAL A 154 12.45 5.13 -15.59
CA VAL A 154 11.45 6.19 -15.39
C VAL A 154 11.03 6.24 -13.93
N GLY A 155 10.87 7.46 -13.41
CA GLY A 155 10.32 7.70 -12.08
C GLY A 155 8.87 8.15 -12.19
N MET A 156 7.96 7.35 -11.65
CA MET A 156 6.52 7.65 -11.67
C MET A 156 6.14 8.29 -10.34
N ALA A 157 5.78 9.57 -10.37
CA ALA A 157 5.43 10.34 -9.18
C ALA A 157 4.31 9.64 -8.40
N TYR A 158 4.47 9.55 -7.09
CA TYR A 158 3.46 9.00 -6.20
C TYR A 158 3.39 9.75 -4.86
N ARG A 159 2.21 9.65 -4.24
CA ARG A 159 1.96 10.01 -2.85
C ARG A 159 1.26 8.87 -2.12
N ALA A 160 1.43 8.79 -0.81
CA ALA A 160 0.74 7.82 0.05
C ALA A 160 0.76 8.29 1.51
N ASP A 161 -0.13 7.72 2.32
CA ASP A 161 -0.02 7.75 3.78
C ASP A 161 0.55 6.41 4.27
N TYR A 162 1.54 6.50 5.17
CA TYR A 162 2.10 5.36 5.89
C TYR A 162 1.67 5.40 7.35
N VAL A 163 0.81 4.47 7.75
CA VAL A 163 0.44 4.31 9.17
C VAL A 163 1.36 3.26 9.77
N LEU A 164 2.19 3.67 10.73
CA LEU A 164 3.12 2.80 11.44
C LEU A 164 2.42 2.26 12.69
N PHE A 165 2.54 0.96 12.92
CA PHE A 165 1.94 0.28 14.06
C PHE A 165 2.99 -0.34 14.96
N VAL A 166 2.63 -0.47 16.24
CA VAL A 166 3.42 -1.19 17.24
C VAL A 166 2.54 -2.23 17.92
N PRO A 167 3.13 -3.30 18.50
CA PRO A 167 2.38 -4.25 19.29
C PRO A 167 1.68 -3.57 20.48
N PRO A 168 0.56 -4.13 20.97
CA PRO A 168 -0.11 -3.62 22.16
C PRO A 168 0.83 -3.61 23.38
N GLY A 169 0.77 -2.55 24.18
CA GLY A 169 1.62 -2.38 25.37
C GLY A 169 3.06 -1.93 25.09
N SER A 170 3.39 -1.61 23.83
CA SER A 170 4.75 -1.17 23.47
C SER A 170 5.15 0.15 24.14
N PRO A 171 6.36 0.26 24.72
CA PRO A 171 6.84 1.46 25.41
C PRO A 171 6.96 2.68 24.49
N ALA A 172 7.16 2.47 23.18
CA ALA A 172 7.18 3.53 22.17
C ALA A 172 5.88 4.38 22.15
N ARG A 173 4.72 3.78 22.47
CA ARG A 173 3.47 4.52 22.60
C ARG A 173 3.39 5.30 23.91
N ALA A 174 3.86 4.71 25.02
CA ALA A 174 3.84 5.36 26.32
C ALA A 174 4.66 6.66 26.30
N ALA A 175 5.79 6.68 25.60
CA ALA A 175 6.62 7.87 25.43
C ALA A 175 5.93 8.99 24.62
N ARG A 176 5.14 8.64 23.58
CA ARG A 176 4.39 9.63 22.79
C ARG A 176 3.16 10.19 23.50
N ALA A 177 2.49 9.40 24.32
CA ALA A 177 1.35 9.87 25.12
C ALA A 177 1.77 10.82 26.26
N ALA A 178 3.06 10.84 26.62
CA ALA A 178 3.61 11.67 27.69
C ALA A 178 4.11 13.05 27.22
N VAL A 179 4.08 13.35 25.92
CA VAL A 179 4.41 14.67 25.38
C VAL A 179 3.12 15.48 25.25
N PRO A 180 2.95 16.58 26.01
CA PRO A 180 1.73 17.39 26.03
C PRO A 180 1.49 18.18 24.73
#